data_AF-A0A924HE27-F1
#
_entry.id   AF-A0A924HE27-F1
#
_cell.length_a   1.000
_cell.length_b   1.000
_cell.length_c   1.000
_cell.angle_alpha   90.00
_cell.angle_beta   90.00
_cell.angle_gamma   90.00
#
_symmetry.space_group_name_H-M   'P 1'
#
loop_
_entity.id
_entity.type
_entity.pdbx_description
1 polymer ?
#
loop_
_entity_poly.entity_id
_entity_poly.type
_entity_poly.pdbx_seq_one_letter_code
_entity_poly.pdbx_strand_id
1 'polypeptide(L)'
;MSVKREIKCPHCNEWTLWRGEIYDRCLYCGEFLQNEDFTKKVENEIRKQVKEENDIFFVKPSDSKFIGVSKRFLRKFRKFAVFAQAALIAFMSLLLWIIGLMST
;
A
#
# COMPACT_ATOMS: atom_id res chain seq x y z
N MET A 1 11.98 19.17 17.72
CA MET A 1 13.05 20.04 17.15
C MET A 1 13.44 19.46 15.79
N SER A 2 13.13 20.15 14.69
CA SER A 2 13.58 19.72 13.36
C SER A 2 15.07 20.04 13.24
N VAL A 3 15.90 18.99 13.16
CA VAL A 3 17.32 19.12 12.86
C VAL A 3 17.39 19.66 11.42
N LYS A 4 17.75 20.94 11.25
CA LYS A 4 17.99 21.51 9.93
C LYS A 4 19.16 20.75 9.31
N ARG A 5 18.91 20.08 8.17
CA ARG A 5 19.93 19.37 7.41
C ARG A 5 20.20 20.17 6.15
N GLU A 6 21.44 20.15 5.68
CA GLU A 6 21.82 20.76 4.41
C GLU A 6 22.02 19.63 3.40
N ILE A 7 21.55 19.85 2.18
CA ILE A 7 21.71 18.90 1.08
C ILE A 7 22.06 19.66 -0.19
N LYS A 8 22.92 19.05 -0.99
CA LYS A 8 23.33 19.60 -2.28
C LYS A 8 22.22 19.34 -3.32
N CYS A 9 21.79 20.38 -4.00
CA CYS A 9 20.79 20.25 -5.07
C CYS A 9 21.39 19.49 -6.26
N PRO A 10 20.69 18.47 -6.80
CA PRO A 10 21.18 17.71 -7.96
C PRO A 10 21.16 18.50 -9.28
N HIS A 11 20.45 19.63 -9.33
CA HIS A 11 20.29 20.43 -10.54
C HIS A 11 21.23 21.65 -10.60
N CYS A 12 21.27 22.48 -9.55
CA CYS A 12 22.15 23.66 -9.51
C CYS A 12 23.48 23.42 -8.79
N ASN A 13 23.69 22.25 -8.18
CA ASN A 13 24.88 21.92 -7.38
C ASN A 13 25.16 22.84 -6.17
N GLU A 14 24.22 23.69 -5.78
CA GLU A 14 24.34 24.53 -4.59
C GLU A 14 23.79 23.81 -3.36
N TRP A 15 24.35 24.14 -2.19
CA TRP A 15 23.90 23.61 -0.92
C TRP A 15 22.65 24.36 -0.46
N THR A 16 21.60 23.63 -0.13
CA THR A 16 20.33 24.21 0.29
C THR A 16 19.85 23.63 1.61
N LEU A 17 19.05 24.42 2.33
CA LEU A 17 18.38 23.99 3.55
C LEU A 17 17.28 22.98 3.20
N TRP A 18 17.36 21.80 3.82
CA TRP A 18 16.40 20.73 3.68
C TRP A 18 15.75 20.38 5.02
N ARG A 19 14.43 20.33 5.04
CA ARG A 19 13.64 20.04 6.25
C ARG A 19 13.33 18.56 6.41
N GLY A 20 13.78 17.71 5.47
CA GLY A 20 13.47 16.28 5.47
C GLY A 20 12.16 15.94 4.74
N GLU A 21 11.53 16.93 4.10
CA GLU A 21 10.30 16.75 3.35
C GLU A 21 10.61 16.43 1.88
N ILE A 22 9.77 15.60 1.25
CA ILE A 22 9.95 15.13 -0.13
C ILE A 22 9.54 16.21 -1.14
N TYR A 23 8.68 17.13 -0.71
CA TYR A 23 8.21 18.26 -1.51
C TYR A 23 9.08 19.52 -1.35
N ASP A 24 10.19 19.43 -0.60
CA ASP A 24 11.09 20.58 -0.44
C ASP A 24 11.75 20.92 -1.79
N ARG A 25 11.81 22.22 -2.05
CA ARG A 25 12.38 22.82 -3.26
C ARG A 25 13.66 23.55 -2.93
N CYS A 26 14.56 23.60 -3.90
CA CYS A 26 15.82 24.31 -3.80
C CYS A 26 15.54 25.81 -3.71
N LEU A 27 16.18 26.50 -2.76
CA LEU A 27 16.03 27.95 -2.57
C LEU A 27 16.58 28.77 -3.76
N TYR A 28 17.49 28.20 -4.54
CA TYR A 28 18.15 28.87 -5.67
C TYR A 28 17.50 28.58 -7.02
N CYS A 29 17.37 27.30 -7.43
CA CYS A 29 16.73 26.94 -8.70
C CYS A 29 15.22 26.66 -8.63
N GLY A 30 14.63 26.50 -7.43
CA GLY A 30 13.20 26.20 -7.28
C GLY A 30 12.76 24.78 -7.65
N GLU A 31 13.68 23.92 -8.09
CA GLU A 31 13.42 22.52 -8.43
C GLU A 31 13.36 21.62 -7.18
N PHE A 32 12.74 20.46 -7.32
CA PHE A 32 12.59 19.48 -6.24
C PHE A 32 13.94 18.84 -5.89
N LEU A 33 14.27 18.81 -4.60
CA LEU A 33 15.52 18.18 -4.12
C LEU A 33 15.52 16.67 -4.36
N GLN A 34 14.36 16.03 -4.25
CA GLN A 34 14.17 14.57 -4.37
C GLN A 34 13.13 14.23 -5.45
N ASN A 35 13.43 14.58 -6.70
CA ASN A 35 12.50 14.40 -7.82
C ASN A 35 12.11 12.92 -8.05
N GLU A 36 13.06 11.99 -7.88
CA GLU A 36 12.80 10.55 -8.03
C GLU A 36 11.83 10.02 -6.97
N ASP A 37 12.01 10.42 -5.71
CA ASP A 37 11.17 9.93 -4.60
C ASP A 37 9.77 10.54 -4.66
N PHE A 38 9.66 11.80 -5.08
CA PHE A 38 8.38 12.43 -5.39
C PHE A 38 7.67 11.69 -6.54
N THR A 39 8.37 11.44 -7.65
CA THR A 39 7.79 10.74 -8.81
C THR A 39 7.31 9.33 -8.43
N LYS A 40 8.12 8.56 -7.69
CA LYS A 40 7.72 7.24 -7.19
C LYS A 40 6.52 7.31 -6.24
N LYS A 41 6.43 8.31 -5.37
CA LYS A 41 5.27 8.49 -4.48
C LYS A 41 4.00 8.81 -5.27
N VAL A 42 4.07 9.76 -6.18
CA VAL A 42 2.96 10.16 -7.04
C VAL A 42 2.51 8.97 -7.90
N GLU A 43 3.45 8.25 -8.51
CA GLU A 43 3.13 7.07 -9.31
C GLU A 43 2.48 5.96 -8.46
N ASN A 44 2.96 5.73 -7.24
CA ASN A 44 2.36 4.77 -6.32
C ASN A 44 0.95 5.20 -5.88
N GLU A 45 0.71 6.50 -5.66
CA GLU A 45 -0.62 7.03 -5.35
C GLU A 45 -1.58 6.89 -6.52
N ILE A 46 -1.15 7.24 -7.74
CA ILE A 46 -1.94 7.04 -8.97
C ILE A 46 -2.24 5.56 -9.16
N ARG A 47 -1.25 4.67 -9.03
CA ARG A 47 -1.45 3.21 -9.13
C ARG A 47 -2.43 2.69 -8.08
N LYS A 48 -2.40 3.21 -6.85
CA LYS A 48 -3.37 2.85 -5.81
C LYS A 48 -4.78 3.30 -6.19
N GLN A 49 -4.95 4.53 -6.65
CA GLN A 49 -6.25 5.06 -7.08
C GLN A 49 -6.80 4.27 -8.27
N VAL A 50 -5.99 4.02 -9.30
CA VAL A 50 -6.40 3.22 -10.48
C VAL A 50 -6.71 1.78 -10.11
N LYS A 51 -5.97 1.19 -9.17
CA LYS A 51 -6.24 -0.16 -8.66
C LYS A 51 -7.52 -0.22 -7.84
N GLU A 52 -7.83 0.84 -7.08
CA GLU A 52 -9.11 0.98 -6.39
C GLU A 52 -10.25 1.14 -7.38
N GLU A 53 -10.13 1.96 -8.41
CA GLU A 53 -11.17 2.16 -9.43
C GLU A 53 -11.43 0.93 -10.31
N ASN A 54 -10.39 0.15 -10.61
CA ASN A 54 -10.48 -1.11 -11.36
C ASN A 54 -10.79 -2.32 -10.48
N ASP A 55 -10.83 -2.16 -9.15
CA ASP A 55 -11.30 -3.23 -8.30
C ASP A 55 -12.81 -3.40 -8.51
N ILE A 56 -13.20 -4.56 -9.04
CA ILE A 56 -14.57 -4.98 -9.31
C ILE A 56 -15.49 -4.83 -8.07
N PHE A 57 -14.88 -4.78 -6.87
CA PHE A 57 -15.55 -4.63 -5.59
C PHE A 57 -15.54 -3.20 -5.04
N PHE A 58 -14.97 -2.23 -5.75
CA PHE A 58 -15.03 -0.82 -5.36
C PHE A 58 -16.44 -0.27 -5.58
N VAL A 59 -16.95 0.41 -4.55
CA VAL A 59 -18.30 0.95 -4.54
C VAL A 59 -18.22 2.35 -5.14
N LYS A 60 -18.53 2.48 -6.43
CA LYS A 60 -18.61 3.79 -7.07
C LYS A 60 -19.82 4.55 -6.50
N PRO A 61 -19.75 5.87 -6.31
CA PRO A 61 -20.89 6.67 -5.83
C PRO A 61 -22.08 6.69 -6.82
N SER A 62 -21.87 6.22 -8.07
CA SER A 62 -22.90 6.01 -9.08
C SER A 62 -23.68 4.69 -8.92
N ASP A 63 -23.18 3.74 -8.10
CA ASP A 63 -23.83 2.45 -7.90
C ASP A 63 -25.02 2.60 -6.93
N SER A 64 -26.14 1.95 -7.24
CA SER A 64 -27.32 1.96 -6.37
C SER A 64 -26.98 1.46 -4.96
N LYS A 65 -27.62 2.04 -3.93
CA LYS A 65 -27.34 1.75 -2.50
C LYS A 65 -27.30 0.24 -2.18
N PHE A 66 -28.09 -0.57 -2.89
CA PHE A 66 -28.14 -2.03 -2.74
C PHE A 66 -26.88 -2.75 -3.26
N ILE A 67 -26.32 -2.32 -4.39
CA ILE A 67 -25.10 -2.91 -4.97
C ILE A 67 -23.87 -2.60 -4.10
N GLY A 68 -23.84 -1.43 -3.46
CA GLY A 68 -22.78 -1.05 -2.53
C GLY A 68 -22.76 -1.85 -1.21
N VAL A 69 -23.90 -2.42 -0.81
CA VAL A 69 -24.01 -3.29 0.37
C VAL A 69 -23.59 -4.72 0.03
N SER A 70 -24.05 -5.26 -1.11
CA SER A 70 -23.69 -6.62 -1.54
C SER A 70 -22.20 -6.77 -1.82
N LYS A 71 -21.55 -5.81 -2.49
CA LYS A 71 -20.09 -5.82 -2.72
C LYS A 71 -19.30 -5.82 -1.41
N ARG A 72 -19.74 -5.06 -0.39
CA ARG A 72 -19.12 -5.06 0.95
C ARG A 72 -19.27 -6.38 1.68
N PHE A 73 -20.46 -6.99 1.59
CA PHE A 73 -20.71 -8.30 2.20
C PHE A 73 -19.85 -9.40 1.54
N LEU A 74 -19.83 -9.45 0.21
CA LEU A 74 -19.01 -10.41 -0.56
C LEU A 74 -17.52 -10.27 -0.25
N ARG A 75 -17.01 -9.04 -0.10
CA ARG A 75 -15.60 -8.82 0.26
C ARG A 75 -15.25 -9.38 1.64
N LYS A 76 -16.15 -9.22 2.63
CA LYS A 76 -15.98 -9.81 3.97
C LYS A 76 -16.09 -11.33 3.92
N PHE A 77 -17.09 -11.85 3.20
CA PHE A 77 -17.30 -13.29 3.04
C PHE A 77 -16.09 -13.96 2.37
N ARG A 78 -15.51 -13.35 1.34
CA ARG A 78 -14.30 -13.87 0.69
C ARG A 78 -13.13 -13.98 1.67
N LYS A 79 -12.89 -12.95 2.48
CA LYS A 79 -11.82 -12.99 3.51
C LYS A 79 -12.07 -14.10 4.53
N PHE A 80 -13.31 -14.26 4.97
CA PHE A 80 -13.70 -15.32 5.88
C PHE A 80 -13.52 -16.72 5.26
N ALA A 81 -13.94 -16.92 4.02
CA ALA A 81 -13.79 -18.18 3.30
C ALA A 81 -12.31 -18.58 3.14
N VAL A 82 -11.45 -17.63 2.75
CA VAL A 82 -10.00 -17.87 2.65
C VAL A 82 -9.40 -18.21 4.01
N PHE A 83 -9.80 -17.50 5.07
CA PHE A 83 -9.34 -17.81 6.43
C PHE A 83 -9.79 -19.20 6.89
N ALA A 84 -11.05 -19.56 6.65
CA ALA A 84 -11.59 -20.87 6.98
C ALA A 84 -10.87 -22.00 6.22
N GLN A 85 -10.57 -21.80 4.93
CA GLN A 85 -9.78 -22.73 4.13
C GLN A 85 -8.36 -22.90 4.70
N ALA A 86 -7.68 -21.80 5.02
CA ALA A 86 -6.34 -21.87 5.61
C ALA A 86 -6.34 -22.57 6.97
N ALA A 87 -7.33 -22.30 7.81
CA ALA A 87 -7.50 -22.96 9.10
C ALA A 87 -7.74 -24.46 8.94
N LEU A 88 -8.57 -24.87 7.96
CA LEU A 88 -8.82 -26.27 7.66
C LEU A 88 -7.54 -26.98 7.19
N ILE A 89 -6.80 -26.37 6.26
CA ILE A 89 -5.54 -26.94 5.77
C ILE A 89 -4.55 -27.11 6.93
N ALA A 90 -4.37 -26.07 7.75
CA ALA A 90 -3.48 -26.13 8.91
C ALA A 90 -3.90 -27.23 9.91
N PHE A 91 -5.20 -27.37 10.16
CA PHE A 91 -5.74 -28.42 11.01
C PHE A 91 -5.49 -29.81 10.43
N MET A 92 -5.73 -30.03 9.14
CA MET A 92 -5.46 -31.30 8.47
C MET A 92 -3.97 -31.66 8.49
N SER A 93 -3.09 -30.68 8.25
CA SER A 93 -1.65 -30.88 8.34
C SER A 93 -1.22 -31.29 9.75
N LEU A 94 -1.80 -30.66 10.78
CA LEU A 94 -1.52 -31.00 12.18
C LEU A 94 -1.98 -32.42 12.52
N LEU A 95 -3.16 -32.84 12.05
CA LEU A 95 -3.63 -34.21 12.23
C LEU A 95 -2.71 -35.24 11.60
N LEU A 96 -2.23 -34.99 10.38
CA LEU A 96 -1.29 -35.88 9.69
C LEU A 96 0.03 -36.03 10.46
N TRP A 97 0.53 -34.95 11.05
CA TRP A 97 1.72 -34.99 11.89
C TRP A 97 1.52 -35.85 13.15
N ILE A 98 0.37 -35.74 13.82
CA ILE A 98 0.05 -36.56 14.99
C ILE A 98 -0.03 -38.04 14.62
N ILE A 99 -0.70 -38.36 13.51
CA ILE A 99 -0.81 -39.76 13.03
C ILE A 99 0.58 -40.30 12.69
N GLY A 100 1.41 -39.51 11.99
CA GLY A 100 2.79 -39.89 11.67
C GLY A 100 3.61 -40.21 12.91
N LEU A 101 3.57 -39.34 13.93
CA LEU A 101 4.25 -39.54 15.21
C LEU A 101 3.74 -40.76 15.99
N MET A 102 2.45 -41.10 15.90
CA MET A 102 1.92 -42.31 16.54
C MET A 102 2.24 -43.59 15.75
N SER A 103 2.52 -43.48 14.45
CA SER A 103 2.84 -44.61 13.58
C SER A 103 4.32 -45.00 13.57
N THR A 104 5.19 -44.14 14.12
CA THR A 104 6.63 -44.37 14.34
C THR A 104 6.88 -44.88 15.75
#